data_AF-A0A973P2M8-F1
#
_entry.id   AF-A0A973P2M8-F1
#
_cell.length_a   1.000
_cell.length_b   1.000
_cell.length_c   1.000
_cell.angle_alpha   90.00
_cell.angle_beta   90.00
_cell.angle_gamma   90.00
#
_symmetry.space_group_name_H-M   'P 1'
#
loop_
_entity.id
_entity.type
_entity.pdbx_description
1 polymer ?
#
loop_
_entity_poly.entity_id
_entity_poly.type
_entity_poly.pdbx_seq_one_letter_code
_entity_poly.pdbx_strand_id
1 'polypeptide(L)'
;MPTLSGRFVRAAFTGLLTAALAGLAGPAPAMASVVASFATLSQHADGTHRSPHTWLPGSAKAPASTIMCAKVAAKAGFSFTTTVATSAGAQPQIVVAIAVAMAESSCTPRAKNVNDDGSVDRGLWQLNDRYHSEVSDSCAYQIQCNANAAWTVSSHGAKWSPWSAYNNGSWKTYLASASNAISGGFTFLLGNQGAGTCLAADRADHSDGAAVWQMSCDPADGYQQWTVTSTAGAAPILRNLGTGTCLAWDSAKTGNGARVFQRACAAGDADQQFAFLGTGRLNVAGEADALMQNVRSGACLDADSSAISNTSATARNGKPPRQWTCSKDDRYQMWN
;
A
#
# COMPACT_ATOMS: atom_id res chain seq x y z
N MET A 1 -48.22 3.30 -33.63
CA MET A 1 -49.43 2.51 -33.95
C MET A 1 -49.00 1.34 -34.80
N PRO A 2 -49.45 0.09 -34.59
CA PRO A 2 -50.35 -0.49 -33.56
C PRO A 2 -49.55 -1.19 -32.42
N THR A 3 -49.94 -1.41 -31.15
CA THR A 3 -51.14 -1.79 -30.39
C THR A 3 -51.60 -3.26 -30.51
N LEU A 4 -51.42 -4.04 -29.43
CA LEU A 4 -52.38 -4.90 -28.69
C LEU A 4 -51.57 -5.90 -27.81
N SER A 5 -51.61 -5.83 -26.47
CA SER A 5 -52.62 -6.42 -25.57
C SER A 5 -52.56 -7.95 -25.56
N GLY A 6 -52.43 -8.70 -24.46
CA GLY A 6 -52.45 -8.46 -23.02
C GLY A 6 -52.69 -9.82 -22.32
N ARG A 7 -52.45 -9.91 -21.01
CA ARG A 7 -53.34 -10.49 -19.97
C ARG A 7 -52.58 -11.05 -18.75
N PHE A 8 -53.10 -10.61 -17.61
CA PHE A 8 -52.87 -11.03 -16.24
C PHE A 8 -53.35 -12.46 -15.96
N VAL A 9 -52.70 -13.14 -15.01
CA VAL A 9 -53.37 -14.07 -14.08
C VAL A 9 -52.82 -13.85 -12.68
N ARG A 10 -53.71 -13.44 -11.77
CA ARG A 10 -53.59 -13.58 -10.30
C ARG A 10 -54.21 -14.94 -9.92
N ALA A 11 -53.64 -15.61 -8.93
CA ALA A 11 -54.37 -16.57 -8.11
C ALA A 11 -53.89 -16.48 -6.66
N ALA A 12 -54.84 -16.62 -5.76
CA ALA A 12 -54.78 -16.24 -4.36
C ALA A 12 -55.37 -17.38 -3.49
N PHE A 13 -54.75 -17.57 -2.32
CA PHE A 13 -55.32 -17.97 -1.02
C PHE A 13 -55.91 -19.37 -0.76
N THR A 14 -55.86 -19.67 0.56
CA THR A 14 -56.49 -20.74 1.40
C THR A 14 -55.69 -22.05 1.53
N GLY A 15 -55.51 -22.65 2.71
CA GLY A 15 -56.02 -22.42 4.06
C GLY A 15 -55.52 -23.52 5.02
N LEU A 16 -55.60 -23.24 6.33
CA LEU A 16 -55.16 -24.00 7.51
C LEU A 16 -55.68 -25.46 7.62
N LEU A 17 -54.97 -26.34 8.35
CA LEU A 17 -55.42 -26.86 9.67
C LEU A 17 -54.35 -27.65 10.44
N THR A 18 -54.43 -27.46 11.76
CA THR A 18 -53.67 -28.01 12.89
C THR A 18 -53.93 -29.49 13.21
N ALA A 19 -52.93 -30.17 13.80
CA ALA A 19 -53.16 -31.25 14.77
C ALA A 19 -52.04 -31.27 15.81
N ALA A 20 -52.44 -31.19 17.08
CA ALA A 20 -51.61 -31.25 18.28
C ALA A 20 -51.41 -32.71 18.73
N LEU A 21 -50.29 -33.00 19.38
CA LEU A 21 -50.14 -34.15 20.28
C LEU A 21 -49.20 -33.75 21.44
N ALA A 22 -49.77 -33.76 22.63
CA ALA A 22 -49.09 -33.60 23.91
C ALA A 22 -48.59 -34.98 24.41
N GLY A 23 -47.47 -35.01 25.14
CA GLY A 23 -47.00 -36.25 25.78
C GLY A 23 -45.67 -36.18 26.53
N LEU A 24 -45.74 -35.67 27.78
CA LEU A 24 -45.08 -36.16 29.01
C LEU A 24 -43.54 -36.09 29.20
N ALA A 25 -43.20 -35.86 30.47
CA ALA A 25 -41.93 -35.36 31.01
C ALA A 25 -40.92 -36.43 31.48
N GLY A 26 -39.65 -36.03 31.62
CA GLY A 26 -38.59 -36.76 32.36
C GLY A 26 -37.21 -36.11 32.20
N PRO A 27 -36.32 -36.12 33.22
CA PRO A 27 -35.45 -34.96 33.55
C PRO A 27 -34.06 -34.95 32.88
N ALA A 28 -33.54 -33.73 32.69
CA ALA A 28 -32.17 -33.45 32.21
C ALA A 28 -31.14 -33.53 33.36
N PRO A 29 -29.89 -33.97 33.09
CA PRO A 29 -28.84 -34.05 34.10
C PRO A 29 -28.22 -32.67 34.39
N ALA A 30 -27.90 -32.45 35.66
CA ALA A 30 -27.21 -31.28 36.17
C ALA A 30 -25.79 -31.17 35.60
N MET A 31 -25.43 -29.98 35.10
CA MET A 31 -24.05 -29.58 34.81
C MET A 31 -23.70 -28.40 35.71
N ALA A 32 -22.58 -28.55 36.41
CA ALA A 32 -22.12 -27.71 37.50
C ALA A 32 -21.87 -26.25 37.08
N SER A 33 -22.35 -25.33 37.91
CA SER A 33 -22.06 -23.91 37.83
C SER A 33 -20.68 -23.63 38.44
N VAL A 34 -19.71 -23.26 37.61
CA VAL A 34 -18.43 -22.73 38.09
C VAL A 34 -18.63 -21.23 38.34
N VAL A 35 -18.61 -20.88 39.63
CA VAL A 35 -18.65 -19.49 40.10
C VAL A 35 -17.30 -18.84 39.74
N ALA A 36 -17.31 -17.92 38.78
CA ALA A 36 -16.20 -17.00 38.59
C ALA A 36 -16.39 -15.82 39.55
N SER A 37 -15.51 -15.72 40.54
CA SER A 37 -15.43 -14.59 41.46
C SER A 37 -15.15 -13.30 40.70
N PHE A 38 -16.06 -12.33 40.79
CA PHE A 38 -15.80 -10.95 40.38
C PHE A 38 -14.94 -10.27 41.43
N ALA A 39 -13.62 -10.28 41.22
CA ALA A 39 -12.73 -9.35 41.91
C ALA A 39 -12.82 -7.99 41.21
N THR A 40 -13.40 -7.01 41.90
CA THR A 40 -13.39 -5.60 41.52
C THR A 40 -11.96 -5.08 41.53
N LEU A 41 -11.35 -4.89 40.36
CA LEU A 41 -10.11 -4.12 40.24
C LEU A 41 -10.40 -2.63 40.02
N SER A 42 -9.88 -1.87 40.98
CA SER A 42 -9.80 -0.42 41.03
C SER A 42 -9.13 0.17 39.78
N GLN A 43 -9.71 1.25 39.27
CA GLN A 43 -9.08 2.11 38.27
C GLN A 43 -7.85 2.78 38.88
N HIS A 44 -6.67 2.47 38.36
CA HIS A 44 -5.53 3.39 38.38
C HIS A 44 -5.14 3.67 36.93
N ALA A 45 -5.45 4.89 36.49
CA ALA A 45 -4.93 5.47 35.27
C ALA A 45 -3.44 5.73 35.48
N ASP A 46 -2.60 5.06 34.68
CA ASP A 46 -1.20 5.46 34.52
C ASP A 46 -0.83 5.41 33.04
N GLY A 47 -0.36 6.56 32.54
CA GLY A 47 -0.27 6.94 31.13
C GLY A 47 0.93 6.34 30.40
N THR A 48 1.03 5.01 30.35
CA THR A 48 1.97 4.35 29.42
C THR A 48 1.19 3.73 28.26
N HIS A 49 1.19 4.45 27.14
CA HIS A 49 0.66 3.97 25.87
C HIS A 49 1.57 2.84 25.36
N ARG A 50 1.45 1.63 25.92
CA ARG A 50 1.97 0.42 25.28
C ARG A 50 1.14 0.21 24.02
N SER A 51 1.74 0.53 22.88
CA SER A 51 1.24 0.15 21.56
C SER A 51 0.84 -1.32 21.58
N PRO A 52 -0.34 -1.69 21.07
CA PRO A 52 -0.61 -3.09 20.76
C PRO A 52 0.29 -3.47 19.58
N HIS A 53 1.47 -4.00 19.88
CA HIS A 53 2.24 -4.78 18.94
C HIS A 53 1.48 -6.06 18.64
N THR A 54 0.44 -5.99 17.81
CA THR A 54 -0.02 -7.14 17.05
C THR A 54 0.69 -7.11 15.70
N TRP A 55 2.01 -7.29 15.75
CA TRP A 55 2.69 -7.95 14.63
C TRP A 55 2.04 -9.32 14.53
N LEU A 56 1.45 -9.67 13.39
CA LEU A 56 0.92 -11.01 13.17
C LEU A 56 2.07 -12.02 13.40
N PRO A 57 2.02 -12.85 14.45
CA PRO A 57 3.05 -13.83 14.69
C PRO A 57 2.95 -14.90 13.61
N GLY A 58 3.91 -14.94 12.67
CA GLY A 58 4.05 -16.06 11.74
C GLY A 58 4.49 -15.74 10.31
N SER A 59 4.55 -14.47 9.89
CA SER A 59 5.11 -14.16 8.57
C SER A 59 6.62 -14.03 8.65
N ALA A 60 7.36 -15.01 8.14
CA ALA A 60 8.80 -14.89 7.97
C ALA A 60 9.10 -13.59 7.20
N LYS A 61 10.00 -12.75 7.75
CA LYS A 61 10.42 -11.51 7.11
C LYS A 61 10.94 -11.84 5.71
N ALA A 62 10.43 -11.15 4.68
CA ALA A 62 10.87 -11.37 3.31
C ALA A 62 12.41 -11.19 3.19
N PRO A 63 13.09 -11.94 2.31
CA PRO A 63 14.52 -11.78 2.08
C PRO A 63 14.89 -10.33 1.71
N ALA A 64 16.08 -9.88 2.10
CA ALA A 64 16.54 -8.52 1.83
C ALA A 64 16.56 -8.18 0.32
N SER A 65 16.87 -9.15 -0.54
CA SER A 65 16.81 -8.99 -1.99
C SER A 65 15.39 -8.75 -2.48
N THR A 66 14.40 -9.49 -1.96
CA THR A 66 12.98 -9.29 -2.29
C THR A 66 12.48 -7.93 -1.81
N ILE A 67 12.88 -7.51 -0.60
CA ILE A 67 12.57 -6.17 -0.07
C ILE A 67 13.14 -5.07 -0.98
N MET A 68 14.37 -5.24 -1.46
CA MET A 68 14.98 -4.29 -2.39
C MET A 68 14.20 -4.21 -3.71
N CYS A 69 13.84 -5.37 -4.30
CA CYS A 69 12.96 -5.44 -5.46
C CYS A 69 11.62 -4.72 -5.24
N ALA A 70 10.98 -4.97 -4.09
CA ALA A 70 9.71 -4.33 -3.74
C ALA A 70 9.85 -2.81 -3.67
N LYS A 71 10.93 -2.32 -3.05
CA LYS A 71 11.23 -0.89 -2.97
C LYS A 71 11.41 -0.26 -4.35
N VAL A 72 12.24 -0.86 -5.22
CA VAL A 72 12.48 -0.29 -6.56
C VAL A 72 11.29 -0.46 -7.50
N ALA A 73 10.45 -1.50 -7.32
CA ALA A 73 9.22 -1.70 -8.07
C ALA A 73 8.15 -0.66 -7.69
N ALA A 74 7.92 -0.44 -6.39
CA ALA A 74 7.05 0.63 -5.90
C ALA A 74 7.53 1.99 -6.45
N LYS A 75 8.84 2.22 -6.40
CA LYS A 75 9.44 3.45 -6.93
C LYS A 75 9.29 3.60 -8.45
N ALA A 76 9.40 2.49 -9.19
CA ALA A 76 9.28 2.47 -10.64
C ALA A 76 7.86 2.71 -11.14
N GLY A 77 6.84 2.50 -10.30
CA GLY A 77 5.44 2.83 -10.56
C GLY A 77 4.44 1.68 -10.50
N PHE A 78 4.90 0.46 -10.18
CA PHE A 78 3.99 -0.69 -10.11
C PHE A 78 2.94 -0.48 -9.01
N SER A 79 1.67 -0.46 -9.42
CA SER A 79 0.56 -0.10 -8.55
C SER A 79 0.27 -1.14 -7.46
N PHE A 80 -0.06 -0.66 -6.27
CA PHE A 80 -0.50 -1.47 -5.13
C PHE A 80 -1.93 -1.98 -5.27
N THR A 81 -2.79 -1.23 -5.98
CA THR A 81 -4.24 -1.45 -6.04
C THR A 81 -4.72 -1.88 -7.42
N THR A 82 -4.03 -1.47 -8.49
CA THR A 82 -4.34 -1.94 -9.84
C THR A 82 -4.00 -3.42 -9.94
N THR A 83 -4.95 -4.21 -10.44
CA THR A 83 -4.75 -5.64 -10.68
C THR A 83 -4.58 -5.93 -12.17
N VAL A 84 -3.82 -6.98 -12.46
CA VAL A 84 -3.63 -7.54 -13.80
C VAL A 84 -4.17 -8.97 -13.81
N ALA A 85 -4.89 -9.35 -14.87
CA ALA A 85 -5.37 -10.71 -15.04
C ALA A 85 -4.19 -11.62 -15.42
N THR A 86 -4.00 -12.71 -14.67
CA THR A 86 -2.91 -13.66 -14.89
C THR A 86 -3.44 -15.10 -14.88
N SER A 87 -2.57 -16.06 -15.21
CA SER A 87 -2.87 -17.49 -15.06
C SER A 87 -2.87 -17.98 -13.60
N ALA A 88 -2.71 -17.08 -12.62
CA ALA A 88 -2.91 -17.32 -11.19
C ALA A 88 -4.09 -16.48 -10.64
N GLY A 89 -5.01 -16.05 -11.50
CA GLY A 89 -6.09 -15.12 -11.16
C GLY A 89 -5.69 -13.65 -11.28
N ALA A 90 -6.58 -12.75 -10.86
CA ALA A 90 -6.26 -11.33 -10.78
C ALA A 90 -5.24 -11.09 -9.66
N GLN A 91 -4.14 -10.41 -9.97
CA GLN A 91 -3.03 -10.16 -9.03
C GLN A 91 -2.68 -8.67 -9.04
N PRO A 92 -2.28 -8.06 -7.90
CA PRO A 92 -1.79 -6.68 -7.90
C PRO A 92 -0.56 -6.53 -8.80
N GLN A 93 -0.48 -5.44 -9.58
CA GLN A 93 0.62 -5.22 -10.52
C GLN A 93 2.00 -5.32 -9.86
N ILE A 94 2.16 -4.69 -8.69
CA ILE A 94 3.40 -4.73 -7.93
C ILE A 94 3.80 -6.15 -7.48
N VAL A 95 2.82 -7.00 -7.14
CA VAL A 95 3.10 -8.39 -6.73
C VAL A 95 3.62 -9.20 -7.92
N VAL A 96 2.99 -9.06 -9.09
CA VAL A 96 3.46 -9.72 -10.32
C VAL A 96 4.87 -9.25 -10.67
N ALA A 97 5.15 -7.95 -10.57
CA ALA A 97 6.46 -7.39 -10.86
C ALA A 97 7.57 -7.97 -9.99
N ILE A 98 7.37 -8.00 -8.67
CA ILE A 98 8.34 -8.56 -7.73
C ILE A 98 8.51 -10.06 -7.97
N ALA A 99 7.41 -10.80 -8.17
CA ALA A 99 7.43 -12.23 -8.39
C ALA A 99 8.18 -12.62 -9.68
N VAL A 100 8.01 -11.85 -10.75
CA VAL A 100 8.80 -12.01 -11.99
C VAL A 100 10.28 -11.74 -11.73
N ALA A 101 10.66 -10.65 -11.07
CA ALA A 101 12.08 -10.38 -10.75
C ALA A 101 12.72 -11.48 -9.89
N MET A 102 11.96 -12.04 -8.94
CA MET A 102 12.41 -13.16 -8.13
C MET A 102 12.65 -14.41 -8.98
N ALA A 103 11.76 -14.72 -9.92
CA ALA A 103 11.92 -15.88 -10.79
C ALA A 103 13.04 -15.69 -11.83
N GLU A 104 13.22 -14.48 -12.34
CA GLU A 104 14.23 -14.16 -13.34
C GLU A 104 15.66 -14.12 -12.75
N SER A 105 15.83 -13.55 -11.55
CA SER A 105 17.18 -13.31 -11.00
C SER A 105 17.35 -13.53 -9.51
N SER A 106 16.31 -14.00 -8.81
CA SER A 106 16.23 -13.93 -7.34
C SER A 106 16.45 -12.52 -6.78
N CYS A 107 16.06 -11.49 -7.56
CA CYS A 107 16.31 -10.09 -7.24
C CYS A 107 17.80 -9.73 -7.11
N THR A 108 18.63 -10.25 -8.00
CA THR A 108 20.09 -10.04 -7.98
C THR A 108 20.49 -8.90 -8.93
N PRO A 109 21.01 -7.74 -8.44
CA PRO A 109 21.27 -6.56 -9.27
C PRO A 109 22.24 -6.79 -10.43
N ARG A 110 23.20 -7.69 -10.25
CA ARG A 110 24.25 -8.02 -11.22
C ARG A 110 24.05 -9.38 -11.89
N ALA A 111 22.84 -9.94 -11.83
CA ALA A 111 22.54 -11.19 -12.53
C ALA A 111 22.79 -11.02 -14.03
N LYS A 112 23.50 -11.99 -14.60
CA LYS A 112 23.86 -12.04 -16.01
C LYS A 112 23.64 -13.45 -16.51
N ASN A 113 22.80 -13.60 -17.52
CA ASN A 113 22.63 -14.83 -18.27
C ASN A 113 23.02 -14.58 -19.73
N VAL A 114 23.81 -15.47 -20.33
CA VAL A 114 24.17 -15.39 -21.75
C VAL A 114 23.43 -16.50 -22.47
N ASN A 115 22.59 -16.13 -23.43
CA ASN A 115 21.79 -17.07 -24.20
C ASN A 115 22.63 -17.72 -25.30
N ASP A 116 22.17 -18.87 -25.82
CA ASP A 116 22.84 -19.62 -26.89
C ASP A 116 23.09 -18.76 -28.14
N ASP A 117 22.24 -17.77 -28.38
CA ASP A 117 22.34 -16.83 -29.49
C ASP A 117 23.31 -15.66 -29.25
N GLY A 118 23.97 -15.64 -28.09
CA GLY A 118 24.94 -14.63 -27.66
C GLY A 118 24.33 -13.37 -27.03
N SER A 119 22.99 -13.23 -27.00
CA SER A 119 22.33 -12.14 -26.27
C SER A 119 22.48 -12.30 -24.76
N VAL A 120 22.37 -11.21 -24.02
CA VAL A 120 22.60 -11.18 -22.57
C VAL A 120 21.38 -10.64 -21.83
N ASP A 121 20.87 -11.42 -20.89
CA ASP A 121 19.85 -10.99 -19.92
C ASP A 121 20.50 -10.39 -18.68
N ARG A 122 20.02 -9.21 -18.26
CA ARG A 122 20.77 -8.34 -17.34
C ARG A 122 19.90 -7.81 -16.20
N GLY A 123 20.40 -7.95 -14.97
CA GLY A 123 19.86 -7.33 -13.76
C GLY A 123 18.59 -7.97 -13.21
N LEU A 124 17.82 -7.21 -12.42
CA LEU A 124 16.72 -7.72 -11.60
C LEU A 124 15.62 -8.40 -12.42
N TRP A 125 15.18 -7.75 -13.50
CA TRP A 125 14.17 -8.27 -14.43
C TRP A 125 14.80 -8.89 -15.69
N GLN A 126 16.09 -9.24 -15.67
CA GLN A 126 16.74 -9.95 -16.78
C GLN A 126 16.45 -9.31 -18.15
N LEU A 127 16.74 -8.01 -18.28
CA LEU A 127 16.47 -7.25 -19.50
C LEU A 127 17.50 -7.60 -20.59
N ASN A 128 17.02 -8.27 -21.64
CA ASN A 128 17.84 -8.77 -22.73
C ASN A 128 18.39 -7.64 -23.63
N ASP A 129 19.69 -7.64 -23.92
CA ASP A 129 20.35 -6.60 -24.74
C ASP A 129 19.98 -6.60 -26.23
N ARG A 130 19.55 -7.73 -26.78
CA ARG A 130 19.09 -7.85 -28.18
C ARG A 130 17.69 -7.27 -28.36
N TYR A 131 16.78 -7.55 -27.42
CA TYR A 131 15.39 -7.08 -27.50
C TYR A 131 15.18 -5.69 -26.89
N HIS A 132 16.04 -5.29 -25.95
CA HIS A 132 16.00 -4.00 -25.25
C HIS A 132 17.35 -3.28 -25.32
N SER A 133 17.84 -3.07 -26.54
CA SER A 133 19.10 -2.37 -26.82
C SER A 133 19.11 -0.92 -26.31
N GLU A 134 17.94 -0.31 -26.13
CA GLU A 134 17.75 1.00 -25.50
C GLU A 134 18.18 1.02 -24.03
N VAL A 135 18.27 -0.14 -23.37
CA VAL A 135 18.73 -0.28 -21.99
C VAL A 135 20.22 -0.58 -22.00
N SER A 136 21.04 0.41 -21.67
CA SER A 136 22.49 0.24 -21.52
C SER A 136 22.83 -0.71 -20.36
N ASP A 137 24.01 -1.32 -20.37
CA ASP A 137 24.50 -2.16 -19.26
C ASP A 137 24.52 -1.40 -17.93
N SER A 138 24.92 -0.13 -17.96
CA SER A 138 24.91 0.71 -16.77
C SER A 138 23.51 0.84 -16.16
N CYS A 139 22.47 0.94 -16.98
CA CYS A 139 21.08 0.97 -16.52
C CYS A 139 20.61 -0.43 -16.10
N ALA A 140 20.89 -1.44 -16.91
CA ALA A 140 20.45 -2.80 -16.64
C ALA A 140 21.00 -3.35 -15.31
N TYR A 141 22.20 -2.97 -14.90
CA TYR A 141 22.78 -3.39 -13.61
C TYR A 141 22.55 -2.41 -12.45
N GLN A 142 21.96 -1.25 -12.70
CA GLN A 142 21.57 -0.31 -11.64
C GLN A 142 20.13 -0.61 -11.22
N ILE A 143 19.94 -0.95 -9.94
CA ILE A 143 18.69 -1.50 -9.39
C ILE A 143 17.41 -0.74 -9.77
N GLN A 144 17.43 0.58 -9.65
CA GLN A 144 16.29 1.43 -9.93
C GLN A 144 16.12 1.64 -11.44
N CYS A 145 17.22 1.78 -12.19
CA CYS A 145 17.15 1.94 -13.63
C CYS A 145 16.61 0.68 -14.31
N ASN A 146 17.03 -0.50 -13.87
CA ASN A 146 16.48 -1.79 -14.31
C ASN A 146 14.97 -1.88 -14.02
N ALA A 147 14.53 -1.49 -12.82
CA ALA A 147 13.11 -1.46 -12.47
C ALA A 147 12.28 -0.51 -13.36
N ASN A 148 12.86 0.63 -13.74
CA ASN A 148 12.21 1.59 -14.65
C ASN A 148 12.04 1.03 -16.05
N ALA A 149 13.09 0.39 -16.56
CA ALA A 149 13.03 -0.25 -17.86
C ALA A 149 12.01 -1.40 -17.83
N ALA A 150 11.98 -2.22 -16.78
CA ALA A 150 10.95 -3.25 -16.60
C ALA A 150 9.52 -2.68 -16.56
N TRP A 151 9.33 -1.54 -15.89
CA TRP A 151 8.06 -0.81 -15.88
C TRP A 151 7.62 -0.40 -17.30
N THR A 152 8.53 0.17 -18.10
CA THR A 152 8.25 0.56 -19.49
C THR A 152 7.98 -0.67 -20.38
N VAL A 153 8.86 -1.67 -20.34
CA VAL A 153 8.77 -2.90 -21.15
C VAL A 153 7.49 -3.68 -20.85
N SER A 154 7.07 -3.71 -19.58
CA SER A 154 5.83 -4.37 -19.17
C SER A 154 4.56 -3.59 -19.53
N SER A 155 4.66 -2.52 -20.32
CA SER A 155 3.54 -1.62 -20.63
C SER A 155 2.90 -1.12 -19.33
N HIS A 156 3.70 -0.61 -18.40
CA HIS A 156 3.25 -0.10 -17.11
C HIS A 156 2.57 -1.19 -16.25
N GLY A 157 3.17 -2.39 -16.23
CA GLY A 157 2.68 -3.56 -15.47
C GLY A 157 1.48 -4.29 -16.07
N ALA A 158 1.02 -3.91 -17.27
CA ALA A 158 -0.14 -4.51 -17.93
C ALA A 158 0.18 -5.74 -18.79
N LYS A 159 1.44 -5.90 -19.25
CA LYS A 159 1.87 -6.96 -20.17
C LYS A 159 3.16 -7.61 -19.70
N TRP A 160 3.10 -8.90 -19.38
CA TRP A 160 4.25 -9.67 -18.87
C TRP A 160 4.75 -10.75 -19.83
N SER A 161 4.15 -10.86 -21.03
CA SER A 161 4.57 -11.81 -22.06
C SER A 161 6.04 -11.70 -22.54
N PRO A 162 6.76 -10.57 -22.39
CA PRO A 162 8.20 -10.53 -22.71
C PRO A 162 9.07 -11.41 -21.79
N TRP A 163 8.60 -11.76 -20.58
CA TRP A 163 9.41 -12.51 -19.61
C TRP A 163 9.15 -14.02 -19.69
N SER A 164 10.24 -14.78 -19.84
CA SER A 164 10.18 -16.23 -19.89
C SER A 164 9.63 -16.82 -18.58
N ALA A 165 10.02 -16.24 -17.43
CA ALA A 165 9.55 -16.66 -16.12
C ALA A 165 8.04 -16.46 -15.93
N TYR A 166 7.47 -15.45 -16.60
CA TYR A 166 6.02 -15.24 -16.62
C TYR A 166 5.33 -16.33 -17.44
N ASN A 167 5.82 -16.57 -18.65
CA ASN A 167 5.23 -17.48 -19.62
C ASN A 167 5.27 -18.95 -19.16
N ASN A 168 6.37 -19.38 -18.54
CA ASN A 168 6.51 -20.74 -18.01
C ASN A 168 5.86 -20.93 -16.63
N GLY A 169 5.35 -19.86 -16.02
CA GLY A 169 4.64 -19.91 -14.74
C GLY A 169 5.52 -19.99 -13.49
N SER A 170 6.84 -19.98 -13.62
CA SER A 170 7.77 -20.04 -12.47
C SER A 170 7.61 -18.88 -11.49
N TRP A 171 7.18 -17.71 -11.97
CA TRP A 171 6.86 -16.55 -11.11
C TRP A 171 5.82 -16.85 -10.02
N LYS A 172 4.89 -17.80 -10.24
CA LYS A 172 3.78 -18.09 -9.32
C LYS A 172 4.25 -18.56 -7.95
N THR A 173 5.39 -19.25 -7.88
CA THR A 173 5.94 -19.73 -6.59
C THR A 173 6.38 -18.59 -5.68
N TYR A 174 6.56 -17.39 -6.23
CA TYR A 174 7.05 -16.21 -5.52
C TYR A 174 5.94 -15.24 -5.09
N LEU A 175 4.67 -15.49 -5.43
CA LEU A 175 3.53 -14.62 -5.11
C LEU A 175 3.42 -14.28 -3.61
N ALA A 176 3.61 -15.28 -2.74
CA ALA A 176 3.56 -15.07 -1.29
C ALA A 176 4.73 -14.22 -0.79
N SER A 177 5.96 -14.54 -1.22
CA SER A 177 7.15 -13.76 -0.86
C SER A 177 7.08 -12.32 -1.37
N ALA A 178 6.59 -12.13 -2.60
CA ALA A 178 6.36 -10.81 -3.19
C ALA A 178 5.35 -9.98 -2.38
N SER A 179 4.22 -10.59 -2.01
CA SER A 179 3.19 -9.93 -1.20
C SER A 179 3.72 -9.54 0.19
N ASN A 180 4.49 -10.42 0.83
CA ASN A 180 5.07 -10.17 2.15
C ASN A 180 6.16 -9.10 2.12
N ALA A 181 6.84 -8.88 1.00
CA ALA A 181 7.86 -7.85 0.87
C ALA A 181 7.28 -6.42 0.78
N ILE A 182 5.98 -6.31 0.53
CA ILE A 182 5.28 -5.02 0.48
C ILE A 182 4.85 -4.58 1.88
N SER A 183 4.17 -5.45 2.62
CA SER A 183 3.59 -5.12 3.93
C SER A 183 4.67 -5.09 5.02
N GLY A 184 5.07 -3.90 5.44
CA GLY A 184 6.13 -3.68 6.44
C GLY A 184 7.52 -4.07 5.97
N GLY A 185 7.69 -4.37 4.67
CA GLY A 185 8.94 -4.90 4.13
C GLY A 185 10.02 -3.83 3.93
N PHE A 186 9.64 -2.59 3.60
CA PHE A 186 10.58 -1.47 3.42
C PHE A 186 10.05 -0.16 4.00
N THR A 187 10.97 0.76 4.26
CA THR A 187 10.70 2.15 4.60
C THR A 187 11.11 3.09 3.47
N PHE A 188 10.44 4.23 3.40
CA PHE A 188 10.70 5.30 2.45
C PHE A 188 10.44 6.67 3.08
N LEU A 189 11.08 7.69 2.51
CA LEU A 189 10.69 9.08 2.72
C LEU A 189 9.62 9.43 1.69
N LEU A 190 8.75 10.38 2.02
CA LEU A 190 7.86 11.02 1.05
C LEU A 190 8.34 12.44 0.81
N GLY A 191 9.10 12.63 -0.27
CA GLY A 191 9.67 13.93 -0.65
C GLY A 191 8.74 14.69 -1.59
N ASN A 192 8.45 15.95 -1.29
CA ASN A 192 7.64 16.81 -2.14
C ASN A 192 8.47 17.50 -3.24
N GLN A 193 8.01 17.47 -4.50
CA GLN A 193 8.72 18.08 -5.63
C GLN A 193 8.71 19.62 -5.60
N GLY A 194 7.62 20.22 -5.12
CA GLY A 194 7.45 21.66 -5.03
C GLY A 194 8.30 22.28 -3.93
N ALA A 195 8.12 21.78 -2.71
CA ALA A 195 8.75 22.32 -1.51
C ALA A 195 10.17 21.80 -1.27
N GLY A 196 10.55 20.64 -1.83
CA GLY A 196 11.84 20.01 -1.53
C GLY A 196 11.98 19.47 -0.10
N THR A 197 10.85 19.31 0.58
CA THR A 197 10.74 18.82 1.96
C THR A 197 10.18 17.41 2.01
N CYS A 198 10.42 16.68 3.10
CA CYS A 198 9.85 15.37 3.36
C CYS A 198 8.71 15.43 4.39
N LEU A 199 7.76 14.51 4.24
CA LEU A 199 6.66 14.31 5.18
C LEU A 199 7.18 13.72 6.50
N ALA A 200 6.86 14.36 7.62
CA ALA A 200 7.32 13.97 8.95
C ALA A 200 6.16 13.88 9.93
N ALA A 201 6.07 12.82 10.73
CA ALA A 201 5.18 12.80 11.89
C ALA A 201 5.73 13.71 13.00
N ASP A 202 4.87 14.24 13.87
CA ASP A 202 5.34 15.00 15.03
C ASP A 202 6.13 14.11 15.98
N ARG A 203 7.40 14.46 16.19
CA ARG A 203 8.30 13.72 17.09
C ARG A 203 7.94 13.88 18.57
N ALA A 204 7.28 14.98 18.94
CA ALA A 204 6.98 15.34 20.32
C ALA A 204 5.58 14.91 20.76
N ASP A 205 4.68 14.63 19.82
CA ASP A 205 3.29 14.24 20.09
C ASP A 205 2.89 13.06 19.19
N HIS A 206 2.63 11.90 19.79
CA HIS A 206 2.24 10.68 19.07
C HIS A 206 0.75 10.35 19.29
N SER A 207 -0.02 11.30 19.83
CA SER A 207 -1.44 11.12 20.09
C SER A 207 -2.28 11.19 18.81
N ASP A 208 -3.54 10.73 18.90
CA ASP A 208 -4.49 10.83 17.81
C ASP A 208 -4.81 12.29 17.48
N GLY A 209 -4.63 12.65 16.21
CA GLY A 209 -4.81 14.03 15.77
C GLY A 209 -3.56 14.90 15.89
N ALA A 210 -2.43 14.33 16.33
CA ALA A 210 -1.15 15.02 16.34
C ALA A 210 -0.72 15.42 14.92
N ALA A 211 0.11 16.46 14.83
CA ALA A 211 0.46 17.04 13.56
C ALA A 211 1.32 16.11 12.69
N VAL A 212 1.22 16.35 11.39
CA VAL A 212 2.19 15.91 10.39
C VAL A 212 2.77 17.18 9.79
N TRP A 213 4.07 17.17 9.56
CA TRP A 213 4.88 18.32 9.20
C TRP A 213 5.58 18.09 7.86
N GLN A 214 6.01 19.18 7.25
CA GLN A 214 6.96 19.21 6.16
C GLN A 214 8.31 19.70 6.69
N MET A 215 9.35 18.89 6.50
CA MET A 215 10.67 19.14 7.07
C MET A 215 11.78 18.93 6.03
N SER A 216 12.98 19.44 6.31
CA SER A 216 14.16 19.07 5.52
C SER A 216 14.33 17.55 5.54
N CYS A 217 14.53 16.96 4.36
CA CYS A 217 14.63 15.51 4.22
C CYS A 217 15.85 14.96 4.96
N ASP A 218 15.61 14.07 5.92
CA ASP A 218 16.64 13.32 6.63
C ASP A 218 16.29 11.81 6.59
N PRO A 219 17.01 10.99 5.80
CA PRO A 219 16.76 9.55 5.73
C PRO A 219 17.10 8.80 7.02
N ALA A 220 17.86 9.39 7.94
CA ALA A 220 18.14 8.80 9.25
C ALA A 220 17.02 9.08 10.26
N ASP A 221 16.14 10.06 10.00
CA ASP A 221 15.06 10.43 10.89
C ASP A 221 13.90 9.44 10.79
N GLY A 222 13.69 8.66 11.85
CA GLY A 222 12.59 7.70 11.94
C GLY A 222 11.21 8.34 11.87
N TYR A 223 11.07 9.63 12.20
CA TYR A 223 9.81 10.36 12.09
C TYR A 223 9.52 10.81 10.66
N GLN A 224 10.48 10.74 9.74
CA GLN A 224 10.26 10.97 8.30
C GLN A 224 10.12 9.67 7.51
N GLN A 225 10.36 8.53 8.15
CA GLN A 225 10.28 7.22 7.53
C GLN A 225 8.86 6.65 7.65
N TRP A 226 8.32 6.25 6.50
CA TRP A 226 7.01 5.65 6.36
C TRP A 226 7.13 4.23 5.83
N THR A 227 6.17 3.37 6.16
CA THR A 227 6.06 2.02 5.64
C THR A 227 4.61 1.68 5.31
N VAL A 228 4.39 0.86 4.29
CA VAL A 228 3.05 0.36 3.95
C VAL A 228 2.70 -0.79 4.88
N THR A 229 1.57 -0.71 5.58
CA THR A 229 1.12 -1.78 6.50
C THR A 229 -0.10 -2.55 6.01
N SER A 230 -0.72 -2.12 4.91
CA SER A 230 -1.81 -2.86 4.30
C SER A 230 -1.31 -4.13 3.58
N THR A 231 -2.21 -5.04 3.28
CA THR A 231 -1.94 -6.20 2.43
C THR A 231 -1.86 -5.77 0.97
N ALA A 232 -1.08 -6.49 0.16
CA ALA A 232 -1.00 -6.23 -1.28
C ALA A 232 -2.39 -6.37 -1.94
N GLY A 233 -2.75 -5.44 -2.84
CA GLY A 233 -4.08 -5.35 -3.44
C GLY A 233 -5.08 -4.48 -2.66
N ALA A 234 -4.80 -4.17 -1.39
CA ALA A 234 -5.53 -3.14 -0.66
C ALA A 234 -4.90 -1.76 -0.86
N ALA A 235 -5.70 -0.71 -0.67
CA ALA A 235 -5.18 0.65 -0.64
C ALA A 235 -4.08 0.79 0.42
N PRO A 236 -2.91 1.36 0.10
CA PRO A 236 -1.82 1.56 1.05
C PRO A 236 -2.26 2.36 2.27
N ILE A 237 -1.83 1.87 3.44
CA ILE A 237 -1.87 2.58 4.71
C ILE A 237 -0.43 2.87 5.12
N LEU A 238 -0.13 4.15 5.39
CA LEU A 238 1.23 4.57 5.68
C LEU A 238 1.43 4.75 7.19
N ARG A 239 2.22 3.84 7.77
CA ARG A 239 2.64 3.91 9.18
C ARG A 239 3.98 4.60 9.29
N ASN A 240 4.07 5.57 10.19
CA ASN A 240 5.33 6.21 10.54
C ASN A 240 6.19 5.26 11.40
N LEU A 241 7.50 5.22 11.14
CA LEU A 241 8.42 4.34 11.87
C LEU A 241 8.66 4.83 13.31
N GLY A 242 8.85 6.14 13.49
CA GLY A 242 9.19 6.75 14.78
C GLY A 242 8.04 6.81 15.78
N THR A 243 6.83 7.15 15.32
CA THR A 243 5.63 7.26 16.19
C THR A 243 4.81 5.96 16.23
N GLY A 244 4.90 5.15 15.18
CA GLY A 244 4.10 3.94 15.03
C GLY A 244 2.61 4.17 14.72
N THR A 245 2.20 5.42 14.52
CA THR A 245 0.87 5.83 14.08
C THR A 245 0.80 5.91 12.55
N CYS A 246 -0.40 6.03 12.01
CA CYS A 246 -0.66 6.10 10.58
C CYS A 246 -1.09 7.50 10.15
N LEU A 247 -0.70 7.85 8.92
CA LEU A 247 -1.17 9.07 8.26
C LEU A 247 -2.69 9.00 8.07
N ALA A 248 -3.40 10.06 8.43
CA ALA A 248 -4.85 10.12 8.42
C ALA A 248 -5.39 11.48 7.93
N TRP A 249 -6.49 11.42 7.19
CA TRP A 249 -7.22 12.60 6.73
C TRP A 249 -8.33 12.98 7.70
N ASP A 250 -8.63 14.27 7.76
CA ASP A 250 -9.85 14.76 8.41
C ASP A 250 -10.98 14.72 7.38
N SER A 251 -11.66 13.59 7.24
CA SER A 251 -12.75 13.47 6.28
C SER A 251 -14.02 14.21 6.68
N ALA A 252 -14.10 14.73 7.91
CA ALA A 252 -15.17 15.63 8.32
C ALA A 252 -14.99 17.03 7.71
N LYS A 253 -13.80 17.33 7.18
CA LYS A 253 -13.45 18.57 6.51
C LYS A 253 -12.80 18.26 5.16
N THR A 254 -13.59 18.06 4.12
CA THR A 254 -13.09 17.72 2.77
C THR A 254 -12.74 18.94 1.91
N GLY A 255 -12.89 20.15 2.44
CA GLY A 255 -12.52 21.38 1.74
C GLY A 255 -11.01 21.61 1.67
N ASN A 256 -10.57 22.35 0.66
CA ASN A 256 -9.18 22.80 0.51
C ASN A 256 -8.65 23.45 1.80
N GLY A 257 -7.47 23.05 2.24
CA GLY A 257 -6.82 23.54 3.46
C GLY A 257 -7.14 22.73 4.71
N ALA A 258 -7.95 21.67 4.61
CA ALA A 258 -8.18 20.77 5.73
C ALA A 258 -6.90 20.05 6.16
N ARG A 259 -6.88 19.63 7.43
CA ARG A 259 -5.68 19.09 8.07
C ARG A 259 -5.41 17.65 7.65
N VAL A 260 -4.12 17.35 7.55
CA VAL A 260 -3.55 16.00 7.55
C VAL A 260 -2.88 15.77 8.90
N PHE A 261 -3.08 14.60 9.50
CA PHE A 261 -2.61 14.32 10.86
C PHE A 261 -2.20 12.85 11.01
N GLN A 262 -1.70 12.49 12.19
CA GLN A 262 -1.40 11.11 12.55
C GLN A 262 -2.42 10.55 13.55
N ARG A 263 -2.77 9.27 13.41
CA ARG A 263 -3.72 8.55 14.29
C ARG A 263 -3.33 7.08 14.39
N ALA A 264 -3.76 6.39 15.45
CA ALA A 264 -3.67 4.95 15.57
C ALA A 264 -4.08 4.25 14.26
N CYS A 265 -3.28 3.28 13.81
CA CYS A 265 -3.49 2.59 12.56
C CYS A 265 -4.76 1.72 12.59
N ALA A 266 -5.60 1.84 11.56
CA ALA A 266 -6.86 1.11 11.43
C ALA A 266 -7.05 0.62 9.98
N ALA A 267 -6.94 -0.71 9.78
CA ALA A 267 -6.93 -1.31 8.44
C ALA A 267 -8.20 -1.02 7.61
N GLY A 268 -9.36 -0.93 8.26
CA GLY A 268 -10.65 -0.66 7.62
C GLY A 268 -10.99 0.83 7.49
N ASP A 269 -10.09 1.74 7.86
CA ASP A 269 -10.37 3.16 7.87
C ASP A 269 -9.95 3.84 6.56
N ALA A 270 -10.94 4.21 5.75
CA ALA A 270 -10.71 4.89 4.48
C ALA A 270 -10.04 6.28 4.62
N ASP A 271 -9.97 6.86 5.83
CA ASP A 271 -9.20 8.10 6.09
C ASP A 271 -7.69 7.85 6.08
N GLN A 272 -7.27 6.60 6.24
CA GLN A 272 -5.87 6.17 6.26
C GLN A 272 -5.46 5.42 5.01
N GLN A 273 -6.39 5.25 4.06
CA GLN A 273 -6.18 4.55 2.81
C GLN A 273 -5.91 5.56 1.69
N PHE A 274 -4.90 5.26 0.88
CA PHE A 274 -4.45 6.17 -0.17
C PHE A 274 -4.38 5.48 -1.53
N ALA A 275 -4.56 6.26 -2.58
CA ALA A 275 -4.27 5.89 -3.95
C ALA A 275 -3.16 6.80 -4.48
N PHE A 276 -2.20 6.21 -5.18
CA PHE A 276 -1.20 6.97 -5.93
C PHE A 276 -1.70 7.12 -7.37
N LEU A 277 -2.07 8.34 -7.77
CA LEU A 277 -2.59 8.65 -9.10
C LEU A 277 -1.48 9.18 -10.02
N GLY A 278 -1.75 9.24 -11.33
CA GLY A 278 -0.77 9.61 -12.36
C GLY A 278 -0.16 8.35 -12.98
N THR A 279 1.13 8.37 -13.31
CA THR A 279 1.84 7.16 -13.77
C THR A 279 2.12 6.19 -12.61
N GLY A 280 1.84 6.58 -11.36
CA GLY A 280 2.09 5.77 -10.16
C GLY A 280 3.56 5.69 -9.75
N ARG A 281 4.47 6.29 -10.54
CA ARG A 281 5.92 6.30 -10.30
C ARG A 281 6.27 7.23 -9.14
N LEU A 282 6.85 6.69 -8.07
CA LEU A 282 7.45 7.49 -6.99
C LEU A 282 8.85 7.96 -7.43
N ASN A 283 8.90 8.81 -8.46
CA ASN A 283 10.06 9.46 -9.07
C ASN A 283 11.23 8.58 -9.50
N VAL A 284 11.40 8.54 -10.82
CA VAL A 284 12.58 7.98 -11.45
C VAL A 284 13.03 8.85 -12.62
N ALA A 285 14.26 9.34 -12.51
CA ALA A 285 14.89 10.32 -13.39
C ALA A 285 14.40 11.78 -13.28
N GLY A 286 13.80 12.18 -12.15
CA GLY A 286 13.47 13.58 -11.86
C GLY A 286 12.03 14.00 -12.19
N GLU A 287 11.21 13.07 -12.69
CA GLU A 287 9.78 13.27 -12.93
C GLU A 287 9.00 12.71 -11.73
N ALA A 288 8.58 13.60 -10.83
CA ALA A 288 7.63 13.28 -9.77
C ALA A 288 6.22 13.31 -10.37
N ASP A 289 5.52 12.18 -10.31
CA ASP A 289 4.30 11.98 -11.11
C ASP A 289 3.22 11.23 -10.32
N ALA A 290 3.35 11.24 -8.98
CA ALA A 290 2.44 10.58 -8.06
C ALA A 290 1.73 11.60 -7.17
N LEU A 291 0.45 11.82 -7.49
CA LEU A 291 -0.50 12.41 -6.55
C LEU A 291 -0.82 11.37 -5.47
N MET A 292 -0.86 11.77 -4.21
CA MET A 292 -1.33 10.92 -3.13
C MET A 292 -2.75 11.33 -2.74
N GLN A 293 -3.75 10.61 -3.23
CA GLN A 293 -5.15 10.86 -2.97
C GLN A 293 -5.64 10.00 -1.81
N ASN A 294 -6.36 10.58 -0.86
CA ASN A 294 -7.06 9.82 0.16
C ASN A 294 -8.36 9.19 -0.41
N VAL A 295 -8.58 7.91 -0.12
CA VAL A 295 -9.69 7.12 -0.69
C VAL A 295 -11.06 7.65 -0.30
N ARG A 296 -11.24 8.14 0.95
CA ARG A 296 -12.55 8.63 1.41
C ARG A 296 -12.86 10.04 0.89
N SER A 297 -11.94 10.97 1.09
CA SER A 297 -12.15 12.39 0.78
C SER A 297 -12.04 12.70 -0.72
N GLY A 298 -11.27 11.90 -1.48
CA GLY A 298 -10.91 12.21 -2.86
C GLY A 298 -9.93 13.39 -3.00
N ALA A 299 -9.45 13.95 -1.89
CA ALA A 299 -8.49 15.05 -1.89
C ALA A 299 -7.05 14.52 -1.92
N CYS A 300 -6.15 15.32 -2.48
CA CYS A 300 -4.73 15.04 -2.58
C CYS A 300 -3.92 15.71 -1.46
N LEU A 301 -2.81 15.08 -1.10
CA LEU A 301 -1.82 15.63 -0.19
C LEU A 301 -1.10 16.80 -0.87
N ASP A 302 -1.21 17.97 -0.27
CA ASP A 302 -0.71 19.24 -0.79
C ASP A 302 0.31 19.82 0.17
N ALA A 303 1.50 20.06 -0.36
CA ALA A 303 2.57 20.73 0.35
C ALA A 303 2.31 22.23 0.44
N ASP A 304 2.69 22.83 1.57
CA ASP A 304 2.75 24.27 1.66
C ASP A 304 3.99 24.81 0.93
N SER A 305 3.79 25.65 -0.08
CA SER A 305 4.87 26.34 -0.81
C SER A 305 5.77 27.23 0.07
N SER A 306 5.27 27.66 1.23
CA SER A 306 6.03 28.44 2.22
C SER A 306 6.81 27.56 3.20
N ALA A 307 6.72 26.23 3.08
CA ALA A 307 7.54 25.29 3.83
C ALA A 307 9.01 25.36 3.36
N ILE A 308 9.72 26.40 3.77
CA ILE A 308 11.16 26.52 3.54
C ILE A 308 11.89 25.50 4.42
N SER A 309 12.97 24.93 3.88
CA SER A 309 13.94 24.00 4.46
C SER A 309 14.48 24.42 5.84
N ASN A 310 13.67 24.39 6.88
CA ASN A 310 14.19 24.54 8.23
C ASN A 310 15.01 23.29 8.55
N THR A 311 16.31 23.48 8.72
CA THR A 311 17.33 22.46 8.94
C THR A 311 17.39 21.97 10.39
N SER A 312 16.55 22.52 11.27
CA SER A 312 16.53 22.13 12.67
C SER A 312 15.54 20.98 12.91
N ALA A 313 16.08 19.77 13.06
CA ALA A 313 15.37 18.61 13.60
C ALA A 313 14.72 18.85 14.98
N THR A 314 15.02 20.00 15.62
CA THR A 314 14.44 20.42 16.90
C THR A 314 13.33 21.47 16.78
N ALA A 315 13.21 22.21 15.67
CA ALA A 315 12.25 23.31 15.51
C ALA A 315 10.86 22.84 15.05
N ARG A 316 9.82 23.16 15.84
CA ARG A 316 8.38 23.00 15.51
C ARG A 316 7.90 23.97 14.41
N ASN A 317 8.76 24.29 13.45
CA ASN A 317 8.54 25.36 12.46
C ASN A 317 8.32 24.81 11.04
N GLY A 318 8.21 23.50 10.87
CA GLY A 318 7.67 22.92 9.63
C GLY A 318 6.22 23.38 9.43
N LYS A 319 5.80 23.50 8.17
CA LYS A 319 4.38 23.76 7.87
C LYS A 319 3.65 22.41 7.75
N PRO A 320 2.41 22.31 8.24
CA PRO A 320 1.65 21.09 8.03
C PRO A 320 1.21 21.04 6.56
N PRO A 321 1.28 19.87 5.91
CA PRO A 321 0.62 19.71 4.64
C PRO A 321 -0.90 19.70 4.85
N ARG A 322 -1.62 19.86 3.75
CA ARG A 322 -3.07 20.01 3.75
C ARG A 322 -3.71 19.12 2.71
N GLN A 323 -5.02 18.97 2.85
CA GLN A 323 -5.85 18.39 1.82
C GLN A 323 -6.16 19.45 0.77
N TRP A 324 -6.10 19.08 -0.51
CA TRP A 324 -6.47 19.97 -1.60
C TRP A 324 -7.10 19.20 -2.76
N THR A 325 -7.83 19.91 -3.61
CA THR A 325 -8.33 19.36 -4.87
C THR A 325 -7.14 18.88 -5.71
N CYS A 326 -7.22 17.63 -6.17
CA CYS A 326 -6.14 16.99 -6.92
C CYS A 326 -5.83 17.72 -8.23
N SER A 327 -4.56 18.07 -8.45
CA SER A 327 -4.06 18.72 -9.66
C SER A 327 -2.67 18.18 -10.01
N LYS A 328 -2.55 17.51 -11.16
CA LYS A 328 -1.25 17.01 -11.65
C LYS A 328 -0.28 18.12 -12.06
N ASP A 329 -0.81 19.31 -12.34
CA ASP A 329 0.00 20.47 -12.74
C ASP A 329 0.51 21.24 -11.52
N ASP A 330 0.07 20.85 -10.31
CA ASP A 330 0.57 21.40 -9.06
C ASP A 330 1.75 20.58 -8.52
N ARG A 331 2.96 21.12 -8.68
CA ARG A 331 4.20 20.51 -8.17
C ARG A 331 4.21 20.32 -6.64
N TYR A 332 3.39 21.04 -5.88
CA TYR A 332 3.24 20.84 -4.44
C TYR A 332 2.37 19.63 -4.08
N GLN A 333 1.71 19.01 -5.06
CA GLN A 333 0.99 17.75 -4.87
C GLN A 333 1.76 16.53 -5.40
N MET A 334 2.97 16.73 -5.96
CA MET A 334 3.81 15.66 -6.47
C MET A 334 4.75 15.13 -5.38
N TRP A 335 4.65 13.84 -5.07
CA TRP A 335 5.40 13.18 -4.00
C TRP A 335 6.27 12.01 -4.50
N ASN A 336 7.42 11.81 -3.86
CA ASN A 336 8.52 10.91 -4.26
C ASN A 336 8.96 9.97 -3.15
#